data_AF-A0A9D8N6W2-F1
#
_entry.id   AF-A0A9D8N6W2-F1
#
_cell.length_a   1.000
_cell.length_b   1.000
_cell.length_c   1.000
_cell.angle_alpha   90.00
_cell.angle_beta   90.00
_cell.angle_gamma   90.00
#
_symmetry.space_group_name_H-M   'P 1'
#
loop_
_entity.id
_entity.type
_entity.pdbx_description
1 polymer ?
#
loop_
_entity_poly.entity_id
_entity_poly.type
_entity_poly.pdbx_seq_one_letter_code
_entity_poly.pdbx_strand_id
1 'polypeptide(L)'
;MKNFFRTSSLLLVCVSLTLTAVSCSDDDNVADVITTDEDDYKYVGKEVANFDASEWYPGGKLGTTENTGASCYQDETEAIRNADLLNAFKRGELLFEHDFTENSTASFGGLGPAYVRSSCIHCHPGYGHGKRVNSYLASQRGNGYLLVIYHPIDGANSDDGPYISEVTGMPQTKAVAPFLPPIDEAGIHLTWNTVTAMESGLPLQFP
;
A
#
# COMPACT_ATOMS: atom_id res chain seq x y z
N MET A 1 -58.04 16.14 28.52
CA MET A 1 -58.93 15.07 28.01
C MET A 1 -58.42 14.61 26.66
N LYS A 2 -58.09 13.30 26.57
CA LYS A 2 -58.03 12.42 25.38
C LYS A 2 -57.02 12.83 24.28
N ASN A 3 -55.80 12.29 24.27
CA ASN A 3 -55.40 10.95 23.78
C ASN A 3 -56.10 10.52 22.48
N PHE A 4 -55.34 10.49 21.39
CA PHE A 4 -55.61 9.61 20.25
C PHE A 4 -54.31 8.88 19.84
N PHE A 5 -54.27 7.59 20.20
CA PHE A 5 -53.62 6.44 19.56
C PHE A 5 -53.44 6.62 18.01
N ARG A 6 -52.50 5.99 17.29
CA ARG A 6 -51.87 4.67 17.42
C ARG A 6 -50.76 4.50 16.35
N THR A 7 -49.74 3.74 16.72
CA THR A 7 -48.76 2.97 15.93
C THR A 7 -48.98 2.75 14.42
N SER A 8 -47.94 2.96 13.62
CA SER A 8 -47.65 2.20 12.39
C SER A 8 -46.13 2.00 12.34
N SER A 9 -45.65 0.85 12.83
CA SER A 9 -45.29 -0.33 12.04
C SER A 9 -44.16 -0.08 11.03
N LEU A 10 -43.02 -0.64 11.41
CA LEU A 10 -41.84 -0.97 10.61
C LEU A 10 -42.13 -1.24 9.13
N LEU A 11 -41.41 -0.54 8.26
CA LEU A 11 -40.95 -1.03 6.97
C LEU A 11 -39.86 -0.07 6.47
N LEU A 12 -38.59 -0.36 6.80
CA LEU A 12 -37.48 0.19 6.04
C LEU A 12 -36.69 -0.96 5.41
N VAL A 13 -36.73 -0.92 4.09
CA VAL A 13 -36.26 -1.88 3.10
C VAL A 13 -34.75 -2.12 3.23
N CYS A 14 -34.37 -3.40 3.15
CA CYS A 14 -33.00 -3.84 2.92
C CYS A 14 -32.43 -3.19 1.66
N VAL A 15 -31.35 -2.42 1.79
CA VAL A 15 -30.47 -2.12 0.66
C VAL A 15 -29.11 -2.71 0.97
N SER A 16 -28.87 -3.86 0.35
CA SER A 16 -27.61 -4.54 0.19
C SER A 16 -26.55 -3.58 -0.35
N LEU A 17 -25.51 -3.33 0.44
CA LEU A 17 -24.33 -2.58 0.03
C LEU A 17 -23.44 -3.50 -0.81
N THR A 18 -23.69 -3.55 -2.12
CA THR A 18 -22.75 -4.11 -3.09
C THR A 18 -21.56 -3.16 -3.19
N LEU A 19 -20.50 -3.44 -2.42
CA LEU A 19 -19.18 -2.87 -2.66
C LEU A 19 -18.61 -3.56 -3.90
N THR A 20 -18.82 -2.95 -5.06
CA THR A 20 -18.14 -3.32 -6.30
C THR A 20 -16.66 -3.00 -6.16
N ALA A 21 -15.81 -4.00 -6.41
CA ALA A 21 -14.37 -3.84 -6.53
C ALA A 21 -14.07 -2.89 -7.70
N VAL A 22 -13.66 -1.66 -7.40
CA VAL A 22 -12.91 -0.84 -8.35
C VAL A 22 -11.48 -1.35 -8.31
N SER A 23 -11.22 -2.40 -9.09
CA SER A 23 -9.86 -2.68 -9.58
C SER A 23 -9.51 -1.60 -10.59
N CYS A 24 -8.27 -1.12 -10.56
CA CYS A 24 -7.81 -0.03 -11.42
C CYS A 24 -8.03 -0.39 -12.90
N SER A 25 -8.74 0.48 -13.63
CA SER A 25 -8.88 0.43 -15.08
C SER A 25 -8.53 1.82 -15.60
N ASP A 26 -7.33 1.97 -16.15
CA ASP A 26 -7.03 3.05 -17.10
C ASP A 26 -6.80 2.38 -18.46
N ASP A 27 -7.85 2.27 -19.29
CA ASP A 27 -7.81 2.58 -20.73
C ASP A 27 -9.24 2.61 -21.31
N ASP A 28 -9.62 3.72 -21.95
CA ASP A 28 -10.97 4.00 -22.50
C ASP A 28 -11.25 3.28 -23.84
N ASN A 29 -10.53 2.20 -24.15
CA ASN A 29 -10.77 1.39 -25.33
C ASN A 29 -11.45 0.08 -24.95
N VAL A 30 -12.78 0.14 -24.77
CA VAL A 30 -13.64 -1.03 -24.61
C VAL A 30 -13.72 -1.77 -25.95
N ALA A 31 -12.63 -2.43 -26.33
CA ALA A 31 -12.75 -3.73 -26.95
C ALA A 31 -13.10 -4.67 -25.81
N ASP A 32 -14.20 -5.41 -25.96
CA ASP A 32 -14.68 -6.41 -25.00
C ASP A 32 -13.53 -7.02 -24.22
N VAL A 33 -13.42 -6.65 -22.94
CA VAL A 33 -12.73 -7.51 -21.98
C VAL A 33 -13.58 -8.76 -21.99
N ILE A 34 -13.16 -9.73 -22.80
CA ILE A 34 -13.62 -11.10 -22.68
C ILE A 34 -13.19 -11.49 -21.27
N THR A 35 -14.10 -11.34 -20.32
CA THR A 35 -14.08 -12.07 -19.07
C THR A 35 -14.28 -13.53 -19.47
N THR A 36 -13.22 -14.19 -19.92
CA THR A 36 -13.15 -15.63 -19.72
C THR A 36 -13.17 -15.78 -18.21
N ASP A 37 -14.33 -16.14 -17.67
CA ASP A 37 -14.59 -16.51 -16.27
C ASP A 37 -13.78 -17.76 -15.86
N GLU A 38 -12.48 -17.70 -16.04
CA GLU A 38 -11.52 -18.67 -15.56
C GLU A 38 -10.53 -17.91 -14.68
N ASP A 39 -11.01 -17.45 -13.52
CA ASP A 39 -10.12 -16.99 -12.46
C ASP A 39 -9.08 -18.09 -12.21
N ASP A 40 -7.80 -17.77 -12.41
CA ASP A 40 -6.67 -18.70 -12.21
C ASP A 40 -6.68 -19.31 -10.80
N TYR A 41 -7.41 -18.69 -9.86
CA TYR A 41 -7.73 -19.24 -8.55
C TYR A 41 -8.21 -20.69 -8.58
N LYS A 42 -8.98 -21.11 -9.59
CA LYS A 42 -9.47 -22.50 -9.67
C LYS A 42 -8.35 -23.53 -9.82
N TYR A 43 -7.15 -23.11 -10.16
CA TYR A 43 -5.96 -23.94 -10.31
C TYR A 43 -5.06 -23.95 -9.07
N VAL A 44 -5.29 -23.06 -8.09
CA VAL A 44 -4.52 -23.02 -6.85
C VAL A 44 -4.54 -24.39 -6.17
N GLY A 45 -3.35 -24.91 -5.86
CA GLY A 45 -3.18 -26.22 -5.22
C GLY A 45 -3.45 -27.42 -6.14
N LYS A 46 -3.57 -27.21 -7.45
CA LYS A 46 -3.68 -28.28 -8.46
C LYS A 46 -2.43 -28.32 -9.33
N GLU A 47 -2.04 -29.53 -9.71
CA GLU A 47 -1.00 -29.71 -10.73
C GLU A 47 -1.54 -29.27 -12.10
N VAL A 48 -0.83 -28.37 -12.77
CA VAL A 48 -1.20 -27.85 -14.10
C VAL A 48 0.01 -27.86 -15.02
N ALA A 49 -0.03 -28.74 -16.03
CA ALA A 49 1.04 -28.94 -17.01
C ALA A 49 2.42 -29.16 -16.34
N ASN A 50 3.29 -28.15 -16.36
CA ASN A 50 4.65 -28.21 -15.79
C ASN A 50 4.74 -27.56 -14.40
N PHE A 51 3.60 -27.32 -13.74
CA PHE A 51 3.52 -26.66 -12.46
C PHE A 51 2.93 -27.62 -11.42
N ASP A 52 3.71 -27.98 -10.41
CA ASP A 52 3.29 -28.86 -9.32
C ASP A 52 2.30 -28.14 -8.38
N ALA A 53 1.42 -28.91 -7.74
CA ALA A 53 0.44 -28.38 -6.79
C ALA A 53 1.09 -27.55 -5.66
N SER A 54 2.32 -27.91 -5.23
CA SER A 54 3.05 -27.20 -4.17
C SER A 54 3.60 -25.84 -4.61
N GLU A 55 3.83 -25.62 -5.91
CA GLU A 55 4.38 -24.37 -6.43
C GLU A 55 3.39 -23.20 -6.32
N TRP A 56 2.09 -23.50 -6.15
CA TRP A 56 1.06 -22.51 -5.81
C TRP A 56 1.18 -21.93 -4.40
N TYR A 57 2.00 -22.55 -3.54
CA TYR A 57 2.19 -22.15 -2.16
C TYR A 57 3.66 -21.74 -1.91
N PRO A 58 4.11 -20.57 -2.40
CA PRO A 58 5.50 -20.14 -2.26
C PRO A 58 5.95 -19.99 -0.79
N GLY A 59 5.02 -19.72 0.13
CA GLY A 59 5.25 -19.71 1.58
C GLY A 59 5.00 -21.05 2.27
N GLY A 60 4.75 -22.11 1.51
CA GLY A 60 4.20 -23.39 1.98
C GLY A 60 2.72 -23.29 2.36
N LYS A 61 2.07 -24.45 2.51
CA LYS A 61 0.62 -24.53 2.79
C LYS A 61 0.21 -23.75 4.04
N LEU A 62 1.01 -23.78 5.11
CA LEU A 62 0.69 -23.11 6.37
C LEU A 62 1.04 -21.61 6.36
N GLY A 63 1.81 -21.14 5.37
CA GLY A 63 2.28 -19.76 5.25
C GLY A 63 1.62 -18.96 4.13
N THR A 64 0.68 -19.56 3.39
CA THR A 64 0.00 -18.94 2.25
C THR A 64 -1.49 -18.79 2.56
N THR A 65 -2.08 -17.64 2.25
CA THR A 65 -3.55 -17.44 2.30
C THR A 65 -4.17 -17.79 0.96
N GLU A 66 -5.39 -18.33 0.96
CA GLU A 66 -6.20 -18.57 -0.24
C GLU A 66 -7.13 -17.39 -0.55
N ASN A 67 -7.11 -16.34 0.27
CA ASN A 67 -7.82 -15.10 -0.02
C ASN A 67 -7.17 -14.40 -1.22
N THR A 68 -7.95 -14.17 -2.28
CA THR A 68 -7.51 -13.44 -3.48
C THR A 68 -8.02 -11.99 -3.51
N GLY A 69 -8.78 -11.58 -2.49
CA GLY A 69 -9.27 -10.22 -2.34
C GLY A 69 -8.19 -9.25 -1.88
N ALA A 70 -8.50 -7.95 -1.90
CA ALA A 70 -7.56 -6.89 -1.55
C ALA A 70 -7.05 -6.92 -0.10
N SER A 71 -7.69 -7.69 0.79
CA SER A 71 -7.27 -7.87 2.18
C SER A 71 -6.30 -9.02 2.39
N CYS A 72 -5.92 -9.77 1.35
CA CYS A 72 -5.12 -10.99 1.48
C CYS A 72 -3.78 -10.76 2.21
N TYR A 73 -3.17 -9.59 2.05
CA TYR A 73 -1.92 -9.23 2.73
C TYR A 73 -2.07 -8.93 4.22
N GLN A 74 -3.30 -8.81 4.73
CA GLN A 74 -3.63 -8.62 6.15
C GLN A 74 -4.03 -9.92 6.84
N ASP A 75 -4.15 -11.03 6.10
CA ASP A 75 -4.63 -12.28 6.67
C ASP A 75 -3.57 -12.94 7.55
N GLU A 76 -3.99 -13.44 8.70
CA GLU A 76 -3.15 -14.37 9.44
C GLU A 76 -3.07 -15.72 8.72
N THR A 77 -1.86 -16.26 8.64
CA THR A 77 -1.63 -17.58 8.07
C THR A 77 -2.06 -18.69 9.04
N GLU A 78 -2.28 -19.90 8.53
CA GLU A 78 -2.65 -21.05 9.36
C GLU A 78 -1.58 -21.35 10.42
N ALA A 79 -0.29 -21.13 10.10
CA ALA A 79 0.81 -21.26 11.05
C ALA A 79 0.64 -20.37 12.29
N ILE A 80 0.14 -19.14 12.14
CA ILE A 80 -0.11 -18.22 13.25
C ILE A 80 -1.24 -18.73 14.15
N ARG A 81 -2.32 -19.24 13.55
CA ARG A 81 -3.46 -19.79 14.31
C ARG A 81 -3.06 -21.05 15.06
N ASN A 82 -2.34 -21.96 14.40
CA ASN A 82 -1.90 -23.23 14.97
C ASN A 82 -0.88 -23.05 16.10
N ALA A 83 -0.12 -21.95 16.10
CA ALA A 83 0.85 -21.61 17.13
C ALA A 83 0.28 -20.76 18.28
N ASP A 84 -1.03 -20.49 18.32
CA ASP A 84 -1.70 -19.61 19.31
C ASP A 84 -1.09 -18.19 19.35
N LEU A 85 -0.64 -17.68 18.19
CA LEU A 85 0.00 -16.37 18.06
C LEU A 85 -0.94 -15.25 17.61
N LEU A 86 -2.26 -15.51 17.56
CA LEU A 86 -3.23 -14.55 17.05
C LEU A 86 -3.20 -13.20 17.78
N ASN A 87 -2.99 -13.22 19.10
CA ASN A 87 -2.87 -11.98 19.88
C ASN A 87 -1.58 -11.20 19.55
N ALA A 88 -0.48 -11.90 19.24
CA ALA A 88 0.76 -11.25 18.82
C ALA A 88 0.61 -10.65 17.42
N PHE A 89 0.00 -11.40 16.50
CA PHE A 89 -0.35 -10.93 15.16
C PHE A 89 -1.19 -9.65 15.21
N LYS A 90 -2.32 -9.66 15.92
CA LYS A 90 -3.20 -8.48 16.06
C LYS A 90 -2.53 -7.26 16.68
N ARG A 91 -1.53 -7.46 17.55
CA ARG A 91 -0.72 -6.33 18.07
C ARG A 91 0.20 -5.75 17.00
N GLY A 92 0.74 -6.59 16.12
CA GLY A 92 1.49 -6.15 14.94
C GLY A 92 0.60 -5.34 13.98
N GLU A 93 -0.60 -5.85 13.69
CA GLU A 93 -1.59 -5.14 12.86
C GLU A 93 -1.92 -3.77 13.42
N LEU A 94 -2.17 -3.70 14.74
CA LEU A 94 -2.42 -2.43 15.42
C LEU A 94 -1.24 -1.45 15.26
N LEU A 95 0.00 -1.92 15.32
CA LEU A 95 1.17 -1.07 15.12
C LEU A 95 1.29 -0.57 13.68
N PHE A 96 0.96 -1.42 12.71
CA PHE A 96 1.11 -1.11 11.29
C PHE A 96 0.07 -0.11 10.80
N GLU A 97 -1.18 -0.25 11.25
CA GLU A 97 -2.31 0.54 10.77
C GLU A 97 -2.48 1.89 11.49
N HIS A 98 -1.83 2.08 12.64
CA HIS A 98 -1.95 3.31 13.43
C HIS A 98 -0.92 4.38 13.06
N ASP A 99 -1.38 5.63 13.15
CA ASP A 99 -0.50 6.80 13.10
C ASP A 99 0.23 6.98 14.43
N PHE A 100 1.55 7.13 14.33
CA PHE A 100 2.39 7.54 15.42
C PHE A 100 2.23 9.03 15.68
N THR A 101 2.41 9.42 16.94
CA THR A 101 2.28 10.80 17.41
C THR A 101 3.59 11.32 18.00
N GLU A 102 3.72 12.64 18.07
CA GLU A 102 4.90 13.32 18.60
C GLU A 102 5.09 13.04 20.11
N ASN A 103 4.01 12.78 20.84
CA ASN A 103 4.06 12.56 22.27
C ASN A 103 4.57 11.15 22.61
N SER A 104 5.79 11.06 23.11
CA SER A 104 6.46 9.79 23.50
C SER A 104 5.79 9.01 24.63
N THR A 105 4.81 9.59 25.34
CA THR A 105 4.10 8.93 26.46
C THR A 105 2.74 8.34 26.06
N ALA A 106 2.24 8.64 24.86
CA ALA A 106 1.01 8.08 24.34
C ALA A 106 1.21 6.65 23.80
N SER A 107 0.13 5.87 23.73
CA SER A 107 0.12 4.70 22.84
C SER A 107 0.35 5.18 21.41
N PHE A 108 1.25 4.52 20.68
CA PHE A 108 1.78 5.00 19.39
C PHE A 108 2.49 6.35 19.48
N GLY A 109 3.11 6.65 20.61
CA GLY A 109 4.03 7.78 20.73
C GLY A 109 5.40 7.52 20.09
N GLY A 110 6.12 8.59 19.77
CA GLY A 110 7.55 8.52 19.44
C GLY A 110 7.90 8.81 17.98
N LEU A 111 7.17 9.71 17.31
CA LEU A 111 7.74 10.37 16.13
C LEU A 111 9.02 11.08 16.58
N GLY A 112 10.17 10.57 16.14
CA GLY A 112 11.47 11.13 16.46
C GLY A 112 11.59 12.61 16.03
N PRO A 113 12.70 13.29 16.36
CA PRO A 113 12.87 14.72 16.05
C PRO A 113 12.67 15.04 14.56
N ALA A 114 13.03 14.10 13.67
CA ALA A 114 12.66 14.09 12.26
C ALA A 114 12.15 12.70 11.87
N TYR A 115 11.20 12.64 10.94
CA TYR A 115 10.58 11.39 10.50
C TYR A 115 10.23 11.42 9.00
N VAL A 116 10.18 10.23 8.39
CA VAL A 116 9.85 10.07 6.97
C VAL A 116 8.34 10.07 6.77
N ARG A 117 7.60 9.33 7.61
CA ARG A 117 6.13 9.24 7.61
C ARG A 117 5.65 9.02 9.05
N SER A 118 4.36 9.29 9.30
CA SER A 118 3.75 9.04 10.60
C SER A 118 3.14 7.65 10.75
N SER A 119 3.06 6.82 9.70
CA SER A 119 2.65 5.41 9.81
C SER A 119 3.16 4.58 8.64
N CYS A 120 3.13 3.26 8.82
CA CYS A 120 3.49 2.28 7.80
C CYS A 120 2.60 2.40 6.56
N ILE A 121 1.30 2.58 6.76
CA ILE A 121 0.29 2.68 5.69
C ILE A 121 0.39 3.95 4.83
N HIS A 122 1.19 4.94 5.22
CA HIS A 122 1.52 6.03 4.32
C HIS A 122 2.32 5.56 3.11
N CYS A 123 3.17 4.53 3.27
CA CYS A 123 3.89 3.89 2.17
C CYS A 123 3.24 2.58 1.71
N HIS A 124 2.61 1.84 2.63
CA HIS A 124 2.08 0.48 2.41
C HIS A 124 0.57 0.39 2.63
N PRO A 125 -0.26 1.04 1.79
CA PRO A 125 -1.71 0.94 1.92
C PRO A 125 -2.16 -0.52 1.71
N GLY A 126 -2.90 -1.08 2.67
CA GLY A 126 -3.34 -2.48 2.62
C GLY A 126 -2.19 -3.48 2.53
N TYR A 127 -1.03 -3.15 3.11
CA TYR A 127 0.21 -3.95 3.06
C TYR A 127 0.80 -4.11 1.65
N GLY A 128 0.21 -3.42 0.67
CA GLY A 128 0.69 -3.37 -0.70
C GLY A 128 1.77 -2.31 -0.91
N HIS A 129 1.95 -1.99 -2.18
CA HIS A 129 2.88 -0.95 -2.61
C HIS A 129 2.22 0.42 -2.60
N GLY A 130 3.05 1.46 -2.50
CA GLY A 130 2.61 2.84 -2.72
C GLY A 130 1.99 3.02 -4.11
N LYS A 131 1.20 4.07 -4.26
CA LYS A 131 0.58 4.46 -5.52
C LYS A 131 1.35 5.60 -6.19
N ARG A 132 1.11 5.79 -7.48
CA ARG A 132 1.55 6.99 -8.20
C ARG A 132 1.04 8.26 -7.51
N VAL A 133 1.93 9.22 -7.29
CA VAL A 133 1.60 10.55 -6.73
C VAL A 133 2.12 11.65 -7.65
N ASN A 134 1.48 12.81 -7.63
CA ASN A 134 1.89 13.97 -8.42
C ASN A 134 2.66 15.03 -7.61
N SER A 135 2.80 14.79 -6.30
CA SER A 135 3.50 15.65 -5.36
C SER A 135 4.13 14.79 -4.26
N TYR A 136 5.32 15.16 -3.80
CA TYR A 136 5.95 14.46 -2.67
C TYR A 136 5.50 15.09 -1.36
N LEU A 137 4.46 14.50 -0.76
CA LEU A 137 3.97 14.90 0.56
C LEU A 137 4.02 13.69 1.49
N ALA A 138 4.74 13.80 2.61
CA ALA A 138 4.80 12.73 3.61
C ALA A 138 3.45 12.43 4.27
N SER A 139 2.54 13.41 4.30
CA SER A 139 1.17 13.23 4.81
C SER A 139 0.22 12.57 3.81
N GLN A 140 0.63 12.39 2.55
CA GLN A 140 -0.21 11.74 1.55
C GLN A 140 -0.11 10.21 1.68
N ARG A 141 -1.21 9.58 2.09
CA ARG A 141 -1.29 8.11 2.16
C ARG A 141 -1.13 7.47 0.78
N GLY A 142 -0.35 6.40 0.73
CA GLY A 142 0.08 5.73 -0.49
C GLY A 142 1.30 6.39 -1.16
N ASN A 143 1.89 7.45 -0.61
CA ASN A 143 3.18 7.97 -1.08
C ASN A 143 4.32 7.07 -0.59
N GLY A 144 4.55 5.98 -1.32
CA GLY A 144 5.63 5.02 -1.08
C GLY A 144 6.98 5.37 -1.69
N TYR A 145 7.15 6.59 -2.23
CA TYR A 145 8.43 7.00 -2.81
C TYR A 145 9.45 7.33 -1.72
N LEU A 146 10.69 6.86 -1.95
CA LEU A 146 11.85 7.21 -1.16
C LEU A 146 12.68 8.23 -1.91
N LEU A 147 13.20 9.21 -1.18
CA LEU A 147 14.09 10.22 -1.72
C LEU A 147 15.53 9.78 -1.53
N VAL A 148 16.35 9.98 -2.55
CA VAL A 148 17.79 9.91 -2.43
C VAL A 148 18.41 11.06 -3.21
N ILE A 149 19.52 11.62 -2.72
CA ILE A 149 20.09 12.86 -3.23
C ILE A 149 21.55 12.65 -3.56
N TYR A 150 21.95 13.18 -4.71
CA TYR A 150 23.29 13.08 -5.27
C TYR A 150 23.89 14.46 -5.51
N HIS A 151 25.22 14.55 -5.47
CA HIS A 151 25.92 15.68 -6.05
C HIS A 151 26.02 15.46 -7.56
N PRO A 152 25.42 16.31 -8.41
CA PRO A 152 25.53 16.14 -9.84
C PRO A 152 26.96 16.36 -10.32
N ILE A 153 27.43 15.53 -11.26
CA ILE A 153 28.72 15.72 -11.94
C ILE A 153 28.53 16.57 -13.19
N ASP A 154 27.50 16.30 -14.00
CA ASP A 154 27.34 16.91 -15.33
C ASP A 154 26.16 17.91 -15.48
N GLY A 155 25.37 18.17 -14.43
CA GLY A 155 24.37 19.25 -14.46
C GLY A 155 23.34 19.24 -13.32
N ALA A 156 22.65 20.36 -13.12
CA ALA A 156 21.53 20.42 -12.17
C ALA A 156 20.45 19.42 -12.62
N ASN A 157 20.17 18.40 -11.79
CA ASN A 157 19.26 17.26 -12.01
C ASN A 157 19.87 15.96 -12.58
N SER A 158 21.19 15.81 -12.56
CA SER A 158 21.84 14.51 -12.80
C SER A 158 21.93 13.67 -11.52
N ASP A 159 21.72 12.36 -11.63
CA ASP A 159 21.88 11.36 -10.57
C ASP A 159 23.18 10.55 -10.72
N ASP A 160 24.14 11.11 -11.47
CA ASP A 160 25.39 10.48 -11.91
C ASP A 160 26.55 10.51 -10.90
N GLY A 161 26.42 11.32 -9.84
CA GLY A 161 27.47 11.50 -8.86
C GLY A 161 27.29 10.74 -7.55
N PRO A 162 28.15 11.00 -6.55
CA PRO A 162 28.05 10.34 -5.26
C PRO A 162 26.83 10.82 -4.47
N TYR A 163 26.30 9.94 -3.62
CA TYR A 163 25.33 10.33 -2.59
C TYR A 163 25.86 11.48 -1.76
N ILE A 164 24.98 12.44 -1.45
CA ILE A 164 25.32 13.49 -0.49
C ILE A 164 25.45 12.89 0.91
N SER A 165 26.31 13.47 1.73
CA SER A 165 26.60 12.99 3.10
C SER A 165 25.91 13.81 4.20
N GLU A 166 25.29 14.91 3.80
CA GLU A 166 24.68 15.93 4.65
C GLU A 166 23.32 15.50 5.21
N VAL A 167 22.69 14.50 4.59
CA VAL A 167 21.41 13.93 5.01
C VAL A 167 21.50 12.41 5.10
N THR A 168 20.54 11.81 5.78
CA THR A 168 20.42 10.35 5.83
C THR A 168 20.02 9.80 4.46
N GLY A 169 20.37 8.54 4.15
CA GLY A 169 20.04 7.92 2.86
C GLY A 169 18.55 7.81 2.54
N MET A 170 17.68 7.98 3.54
CA MET A 170 16.25 8.21 3.39
C MET A 170 15.91 9.53 4.09
N PRO A 171 16.13 10.69 3.44
CA PRO A 171 15.99 11.98 4.09
C PRO A 171 14.58 12.20 4.65
N GLN A 172 14.51 12.70 5.87
CA GLN A 172 13.25 13.02 6.54
C GLN A 172 12.71 14.37 6.03
N THR A 173 11.43 14.43 5.68
CA THR A 173 10.77 15.68 5.20
C THR A 173 9.78 16.26 6.21
N LYS A 174 9.68 15.63 7.39
CA LYS A 174 8.91 16.13 8.53
C LYS A 174 9.76 16.11 9.78
N ALA A 175 9.40 16.99 10.71
CA ALA A 175 10.05 17.13 12.00
C ALA A 175 9.04 17.55 13.06
N VAL A 176 9.36 17.22 14.31
CA VAL A 176 8.61 17.64 15.50
C VAL A 176 9.24 18.93 16.02
N ALA A 177 8.42 19.88 16.48
CA ALA A 177 8.95 21.12 17.05
C ALA A 177 9.89 20.83 18.25
N PRO A 178 11.02 21.56 18.39
CA PRO A 178 11.42 22.76 17.64
C PRO A 178 12.32 22.50 16.42
N PHE A 179 12.44 21.25 15.97
CA PHE A 179 13.33 20.89 14.86
C PHE A 179 12.74 21.26 13.50
N LEU A 180 13.61 21.41 12.51
CA LEU A 180 13.23 21.53 11.10
C LEU A 180 13.63 20.26 10.36
N PRO A 181 12.84 19.80 9.36
CA PRO A 181 13.28 18.70 8.52
C PRO A 181 14.49 19.13 7.69
N PRO A 182 15.43 18.22 7.39
CA PRO A 182 16.56 18.52 6.52
C PRO A 182 16.15 18.92 5.10
N ILE A 183 14.91 18.61 4.68
CA ILE A 183 14.38 18.91 3.35
C ILE A 183 12.98 19.47 3.46
N ASP A 184 12.73 20.55 2.73
CA ASP A 184 11.40 21.12 2.52
C ASP A 184 10.71 20.47 1.32
N GLU A 185 9.55 19.87 1.55
CA GLU A 185 8.73 19.24 0.51
C GLU A 185 8.30 20.22 -0.58
N ALA A 186 8.17 21.52 -0.25
CA ALA A 186 7.78 22.53 -1.23
C ALA A 186 8.81 22.72 -2.36
N GLY A 187 10.07 22.36 -2.11
CA GLY A 187 11.14 22.37 -3.11
C GLY A 187 11.20 21.13 -4.00
N ILE A 188 10.36 20.12 -3.75
CA ILE A 188 10.38 18.86 -4.50
C ILE A 188 9.35 18.92 -5.64
N HIS A 189 9.83 18.77 -6.87
CA HIS A 189 8.98 18.79 -8.07
C HIS A 189 9.04 17.43 -8.78
N LEU A 190 7.87 16.81 -8.99
CA LEU A 190 7.76 15.50 -9.61
C LEU A 190 7.29 15.65 -11.05
N THR A 191 7.96 14.95 -11.97
CA THR A 191 7.54 14.82 -13.37
C THR A 191 7.50 13.35 -13.74
N TRP A 192 6.38 12.91 -14.30
CA TRP A 192 6.21 11.55 -14.83
C TRP A 192 6.53 11.55 -16.32
N ASN A 193 7.69 11.02 -16.68
CA ASN A 193 8.07 10.89 -18.08
C ASN A 193 7.44 9.64 -18.69
N THR A 194 6.95 9.75 -19.93
CA THR A 194 6.45 8.59 -20.67
C THR A 194 7.63 7.84 -21.26
N VAL A 195 7.78 6.56 -20.91
CA VAL A 195 8.80 5.68 -21.50
C VAL A 195 8.31 5.22 -22.87
N THR A 196 9.11 5.44 -23.91
CA THR A 196 8.80 5.05 -25.30
C THR A 196 9.59 3.83 -25.78
N ALA A 197 10.64 3.45 -25.05
CA ALA A 197 11.42 2.22 -25.26
C ALA A 197 12.13 1.82 -23.96
N MET A 198 12.31 0.51 -23.73
CA MET A 198 13.15 0.02 -22.63
C MET A 198 14.62 0.18 -22.98
N GLU A 199 15.45 0.58 -22.01
CA GLU A 199 16.90 0.65 -22.19
C GLU A 199 17.53 -0.72 -22.53
N SER A 200 16.93 -1.80 -22.05
CA SER A 200 17.32 -3.17 -22.38
C SER A 200 17.01 -3.58 -23.82
N GLY A 201 16.26 -2.77 -24.57
CA GLY A 201 15.75 -3.10 -25.91
C GLY A 201 14.59 -4.10 -25.91
N LEU A 202 14.11 -4.53 -24.74
CA LEU A 202 12.92 -5.38 -24.62
C LEU A 202 11.66 -4.62 -25.05
N PRO A 203 10.68 -5.28 -25.69
CA PRO A 203 9.41 -4.65 -26.01
C PRO A 203 8.69 -4.19 -24.74
N LEU A 204 7.97 -3.06 -24.82
CA LEU A 204 7.17 -2.53 -23.70
C LEU A 204 5.93 -3.37 -23.40
N GLN A 205 5.54 -4.27 -24.31
CA GLN A 205 4.40 -5.16 -24.18
C GLN A 205 4.90 -6.60 -24.16
N PHE A 206 4.39 -7.39 -23.21
CA PHE A 206 4.53 -8.84 -23.26
C PHE A 206 3.76 -9.38 -24.48
N PRO A 207 4.29 -10.38 -25.19
CA PRO A 207 3.65 -10.99 -26.36
C PRO A 207 2.33 -11.70 -26.02
#